data_AF-A0A963Y1J6-F1
#
_entry.id   AF-A0A963Y1J6-F1
#
_cell.length_a   1.000
_cell.length_b   1.000
_cell.length_c   1.000
_cell.angle_alpha   90.00
_cell.angle_beta   90.00
_cell.angle_gamma   90.00
#
_symmetry.space_group_name_H-M   'P 1'
#
loop_
_entity.id
_entity.type
_entity.pdbx_description
1 polymer ?
#
loop_
_entity_poly.entity_id
_entity_poly.type
_entity_poly.pdbx_seq_one_letter_code
_entity_poly.pdbx_strand_id
1 'polypeptide(L)'
;QHIAVGTDDIYAATDRIHDAGLRFMPKPPMAYYEMSRERVHGHDEPLDKLEKHGILIDGEGVVDGQETKILLQIFSKTVIGPIFFEFIQRKGDDGFGEGNFKALFESIEADQIARGVLKGKDAA
;
A
#
# COMPACT_ATOMS: atom_id res chain seq x y z
N GLN A 1 3.07 -15.01 -1.38
CA GLN A 1 2.22 -15.28 -0.21
C GLN A 1 2.63 -14.29 0.88
N HIS A 2 1.70 -13.77 1.66
CA HIS A 2 2.02 -12.82 2.73
C HIS A 2 1.24 -13.11 4.00
N ILE A 3 1.68 -12.48 5.09
CA ILE A 3 0.94 -12.41 6.35
C ILE A 3 0.57 -10.94 6.57
N ALA A 4 -0.72 -10.66 6.73
CA ALA A 4 -1.23 -9.34 7.04
C ALA A 4 -1.29 -9.12 8.56
N VAL A 5 -0.78 -7.98 9.02
CA VAL A 5 -0.74 -7.58 10.43
C VAL A 5 -1.55 -6.30 10.60
N GLY A 6 -2.62 -6.38 11.37
CA GLY A 6 -3.51 -5.25 11.64
C GLY A 6 -2.91 -4.21 12.57
N THR A 7 -3.26 -2.94 12.38
CA THR A 7 -2.89 -1.83 13.27
C THR A 7 -3.95 -0.74 13.27
N ASP A 8 -4.03 0.00 14.37
CA ASP A 8 -4.90 1.18 14.54
C ASP A 8 -4.19 2.50 14.21
N ASP A 9 -2.87 2.47 13.98
CA ASP A 9 -2.07 3.62 13.57
C ASP A 9 -0.96 3.19 12.60
N ILE A 10 -1.33 3.05 11.33
CA ILE A 10 -0.41 2.62 10.28
C ILE A 10 0.73 3.61 10.06
N TYR A 11 0.51 4.90 10.33
CA TYR A 11 1.54 5.93 10.14
C TYR A 11 2.68 5.74 11.14
N ALA A 12 2.35 5.69 12.43
CA ALA A 12 3.35 5.48 13.46
C ALA A 12 3.95 4.07 13.41
N ALA A 13 3.14 3.05 13.09
CA ALA A 13 3.63 1.68 12.93
C ALA A 13 4.67 1.60 11.80
N THR A 14 4.37 2.18 10.64
CA THR A 14 5.26 2.15 9.47
C THR A 14 6.59 2.84 9.76
N ASP A 15 6.57 4.00 10.42
CA ASP A 15 7.77 4.70 10.87
C ASP A 15 8.65 3.80 11.76
N ARG A 16 8.05 3.20 12.80
CA ARG A 16 8.77 2.32 13.74
C ARG A 16 9.34 1.07 13.07
N ILE A 17 8.59 0.48 12.14
CA ILE A 17 9.00 -0.72 11.41
C ILE A 17 10.17 -0.40 10.47
N HIS A 18 10.12 0.75 9.79
CA HIS A 18 11.21 1.24 8.95
C HIS A 18 12.49 1.46 9.78
N ASP A 19 12.36 2.14 10.92
CA ASP A 19 13.46 2.46 11.83
C ASP A 19 14.06 1.20 12.47
N ALA A 20 13.24 0.15 12.68
CA ALA A 20 13.69 -1.17 13.10
C ALA A 20 14.43 -1.96 11.99
N GLY A 21 14.58 -1.39 10.79
CA GLY A 21 15.40 -1.94 9.72
C GLY A 21 14.64 -2.71 8.64
N LEU A 22 13.32 -2.89 8.78
CA LEU A 22 12.52 -3.50 7.72
C LEU A 22 12.43 -2.55 6.52
N ARG A 23 12.33 -3.11 5.32
CA ARG A 23 12.24 -2.35 4.06
C ARG A 23 10.93 -2.66 3.36
N PHE A 24 10.27 -1.61 2.89
CA PHE A 24 9.04 -1.70 2.11
C PHE A 24 9.32 -1.81 0.62
N MET A 25 8.29 -2.24 -0.12
CA MET A 25 8.30 -2.19 -1.57
C MET A 25 8.43 -0.74 -2.09
N PRO A 26 8.85 -0.54 -3.35
CA PRO A 26 8.92 0.78 -3.93
C PRO A 26 7.56 1.50 -3.83
N LYS A 27 7.59 2.76 -3.37
CA LYS A 27 6.39 3.58 -3.28
C LYS A 27 5.89 4.03 -4.66
N PRO A 28 4.57 4.19 -4.84
CA PRO A 28 4.01 4.88 -6.01
C PRO A 28 4.54 6.32 -6.18
N PRO A 29 4.44 6.91 -7.37
CA PRO A 29 4.77 8.32 -7.58
C PRO A 29 3.78 9.24 -6.85
N MET A 30 4.17 10.50 -6.58
CA MET A 30 3.32 11.48 -5.88
C MET A 30 1.92 11.63 -6.51
N ALA A 31 1.84 11.55 -7.85
CA ALA A 31 0.57 11.61 -8.59
C ALA A 31 -0.47 10.58 -8.13
N TYR A 32 -0.05 9.38 -7.69
CA TYR A 32 -0.97 8.37 -7.14
C TYR A 32 -1.72 8.88 -5.90
N TYR A 33 -1.02 9.63 -5.04
CA TYR A 33 -1.56 10.21 -3.81
C TYR A 33 -2.42 11.43 -4.10
N GLU A 34 -2.01 12.28 -5.04
CA GLU A 34 -2.83 13.43 -5.47
C GLU A 34 -4.16 12.96 -6.05
N MET A 35 -4.13 11.94 -6.92
CA MET A 35 -5.33 11.32 -7.51
C MET A 35 -6.15 10.49 -6.51
N SER A 36 -5.63 10.20 -5.32
CA SER A 36 -6.38 9.39 -4.34
C SER A 36 -7.66 10.08 -3.86
N ARG A 37 -7.67 11.42 -3.82
CA ARG A 37 -8.85 12.21 -3.43
C ARG A 37 -10.02 12.09 -4.42
N GLU A 38 -9.70 11.80 -5.67
CA GLU A 38 -10.71 11.55 -6.71
C GLU A 38 -11.21 10.10 -6.67
N ARG A 39 -10.34 9.15 -6.33
CA ARG A 39 -10.65 7.71 -6.31
C ARG A 39 -11.40 7.28 -5.04
N VAL A 40 -11.00 7.81 -3.88
CA VAL A 40 -11.52 7.46 -2.56
C VAL A 40 -12.24 8.69 -2.02
N HIS A 41 -13.53 8.80 -2.26
CA HIS A 41 -14.26 10.07 -2.12
C HIS A 41 -14.26 10.60 -0.68
N GLY A 42 -13.95 11.88 -0.50
CA GLY A 42 -14.12 12.55 0.79
C GLY A 42 -13.12 12.15 1.88
N HIS A 43 -12.05 11.40 1.56
CA HIS A 43 -11.02 11.10 2.53
C HIS A 43 -10.12 12.30 2.84
N ASP A 44 -9.70 12.40 4.11
CA ASP A 44 -8.79 13.44 4.61
C ASP A 44 -7.45 12.87 5.11
N GLU A 45 -7.05 11.72 4.57
CA GLU A 45 -5.77 11.12 4.95
C GLU A 45 -4.59 12.03 4.56
N PRO A 46 -3.59 12.20 5.44
CA PRO A 46 -2.43 13.04 5.19
C PRO A 46 -1.53 12.45 4.09
N LEU A 47 -1.56 13.05 2.90
CA LEU A 47 -0.84 12.56 1.72
C LEU A 47 0.68 12.47 1.93
N ASP A 48 1.25 13.41 2.68
CA ASP A 48 2.68 13.41 3.04
C ASP A 48 3.07 12.18 3.87
N LYS A 49 2.21 11.76 4.80
CA LYS A 49 2.46 10.55 5.60
C LYS A 49 2.24 9.28 4.80
N LEU A 50 1.28 9.27 3.88
CA LEU A 50 1.08 8.14 2.97
C LEU A 50 2.30 7.96 2.06
N GLU A 51 2.77 9.06 1.48
CA GLU A 51 3.88 9.08 0.50
C GLU A 51 5.23 8.77 1.13
N LYS A 52 5.47 9.16 2.39
CA LYS A 52 6.75 8.99 3.09
C LYS A 52 7.33 7.58 2.93
N HIS A 53 6.49 6.56 3.15
CA HIS A 53 6.90 5.15 3.09
C HIS A 53 6.22 4.33 2.01
N GLY A 54 5.23 4.87 1.30
CA GLY A 54 4.53 4.10 0.27
C GLY A 54 3.24 3.45 0.73
N ILE A 55 2.54 4.02 1.71
CA ILE A 55 1.25 3.49 2.18
C ILE A 55 0.21 3.71 1.09
N LEU A 56 -0.48 2.65 0.68
CA LEU A 56 -1.53 2.67 -0.33
C LEU A 56 -2.88 2.92 0.33
N ILE A 57 -3.81 3.50 -0.43
CA ILE A 57 -5.17 3.83 0.00
C ILE A 57 -6.20 3.34 -1.02
N ASP A 58 -7.21 2.66 -0.50
CA ASP A 58 -8.36 2.14 -1.24
C ASP A 58 -9.65 2.28 -0.41
N GLY A 59 -10.79 1.96 -1.01
CA GLY A 59 -12.10 1.93 -0.36
C GLY A 59 -13.12 2.89 -0.97
N GLU A 60 -14.35 2.87 -0.43
CA GLU A 60 -15.46 3.71 -0.91
C GLU A 60 -15.32 5.19 -0.48
N GLY A 61 -14.47 5.47 0.51
CA GLY A 61 -14.29 6.80 1.07
C GLY A 61 -15.28 7.09 2.19
N VAL A 62 -15.76 8.33 2.30
CA VAL A 62 -16.76 8.70 3.31
C VAL A 62 -18.16 8.47 2.74
N VAL A 63 -18.87 7.49 3.31
CA VAL A 63 -20.22 7.10 2.95
C VAL A 63 -21.23 7.82 3.85
N ASP A 64 -22.28 8.37 3.23
CA ASP A 64 -23.36 9.10 3.89
C ASP A 64 -22.91 10.23 4.84
N GLY A 65 -21.70 10.75 4.63
CA GLY A 65 -21.11 11.82 5.43
C GLY A 65 -20.73 11.45 6.87
N GLN A 66 -20.76 10.16 7.23
CA GLN A 66 -20.55 9.70 8.61
C GLN A 66 -19.60 8.51 8.72
N GLU A 67 -19.71 7.54 7.81
CA GLU A 67 -18.90 6.31 7.89
C GLU A 67 -17.70 6.43 6.97
N THR A 68 -16.50 6.38 7.53
CA THR A 68 -15.28 6.23 6.73
C THR A 68 -15.14 4.75 6.39
N LYS A 69 -15.04 4.43 5.08
CA LYS A 69 -14.74 3.10 4.54
C LYS A 69 -13.48 3.18 3.70
N ILE A 70 -12.36 3.19 4.40
CA ILE A 70 -11.01 3.31 3.84
C ILE A 70 -10.16 2.15 4.32
N LEU A 71 -9.33 1.65 3.41
CA LEU A 71 -8.32 0.65 3.68
C LEU A 71 -6.92 1.20 3.38
N LEU A 72 -6.06 1.19 4.40
CA LEU A 72 -4.66 1.60 4.28
C LEU A 72 -3.76 0.37 4.36
N GLN A 73 -2.85 0.22 3.40
CA GLN A 73 -2.00 -0.96 3.29
C GLN A 73 -0.56 -0.57 2.93
N ILE A 74 0.42 -1.28 3.47
CA ILE A 74 1.82 -1.20 3.03
C ILE A 74 2.47 -2.57 3.07
N PHE A 75 3.34 -2.83 2.11
CA PHE A 75 3.92 -4.16 1.88
C PHE A 75 5.43 -4.13 2.08
N SER A 76 5.95 -5.09 2.85
CA SER A 76 7.39 -5.29 2.98
C SER A 76 7.99 -5.83 1.69
N LYS A 77 9.30 -5.65 1.51
CA LYS A 77 10.07 -6.54 0.62
C LYS A 77 9.97 -7.98 1.15
N THR A 78 10.33 -8.95 0.30
CA THR A 78 10.42 -10.34 0.71
C THR A 78 11.43 -10.53 1.84
N VAL A 79 11.03 -11.22 2.90
CA VAL A 79 11.81 -11.39 4.14
C VAL A 79 12.25 -12.84 4.36
N ILE A 80 11.45 -13.82 3.93
CA ILE A 80 11.74 -15.25 4.10
C ILE A 80 11.40 -15.95 2.79
N GLY A 81 12.41 -16.19 1.95
CA GLY A 81 12.18 -16.67 0.59
C GLY A 81 11.20 -15.76 -0.16
N PRO A 82 10.09 -16.26 -0.73
CA PRO A 82 9.08 -15.45 -1.41
C PRO A 82 8.02 -14.83 -0.48
N ILE A 83 8.14 -15.00 0.85
CA ILE A 83 7.17 -14.49 1.83
C ILE A 83 7.48 -13.04 2.16
N PHE A 84 6.44 -12.21 2.20
CA PHE A 84 6.47 -10.82 2.65
C PHE A 84 5.38 -10.55 3.70
N PHE A 85 5.46 -9.41 4.37
CA PHE A 85 4.45 -8.95 5.31
C PHE A 85 3.64 -7.81 4.71
N GLU A 86 2.36 -7.78 5.05
CA GLU A 86 1.47 -6.64 4.84
C GLU A 86 1.14 -6.02 6.19
N PHE A 87 1.16 -4.70 6.27
CA PHE A 87 0.64 -3.95 7.41
C PHE A 87 -0.60 -3.21 6.95
N ILE A 88 -1.71 -3.43 7.67
CA ILE A 88 -3.04 -2.99 7.24
C ILE A 88 -3.76 -2.26 8.37
N GLN A 89 -4.39 -1.15 8.03
CA GLN A 89 -5.33 -0.45 8.90
C GLN A 89 -6.67 -0.35 8.20
N ARG A 90 -7.70 -0.88 8.85
CA ARG A 90 -9.10 -0.79 8.42
C ARG A 90 -9.74 0.39 9.11
N LYS A 91 -10.29 1.31 8.32
CA LYS A 91 -11.16 2.38 8.81
C LYS A 91 -12.53 2.14 8.20
N GLY A 92 -13.33 1.28 8.81
CA GLY A 92 -14.68 0.89 8.37
C GLY A 92 -14.79 0.05 7.09
N ASP A 93 -13.68 -0.20 6.39
CA ASP A 93 -13.64 -1.11 5.24
C ASP A 93 -13.23 -2.53 5.67
N ASP A 94 -14.15 -3.49 5.54
CA ASP A 94 -13.94 -4.92 5.79
C ASP A 94 -13.50 -5.71 4.53
N GLY A 95 -13.32 -5.03 3.40
CA GLY A 95 -12.92 -5.59 2.12
C GLY A 95 -11.42 -5.93 2.02
N PHE A 96 -10.95 -6.16 0.79
CA PHE A 96 -9.58 -6.65 0.55
C PHE A 96 -8.64 -5.61 -0.08
N GLY A 97 -9.15 -4.48 -0.57
CA GLY A 97 -8.35 -3.46 -1.26
C GLY A 97 -7.84 -3.91 -2.62
N GLU A 98 -8.74 -4.28 -3.53
CA GLU A 98 -8.37 -4.78 -4.87
C GLU A 98 -7.50 -3.79 -5.66
N GLY A 99 -7.76 -2.48 -5.52
CA GLY A 99 -6.97 -1.41 -6.14
C GLY A 99 -5.56 -1.32 -5.56
N ASN A 100 -5.42 -1.44 -4.24
CA ASN A 100 -4.11 -1.54 -3.58
C ASN A 100 -3.35 -2.78 -4.04
N PHE A 101 -4.03 -3.91 -4.22
CA PHE A 101 -3.42 -5.14 -4.70
C PHE A 101 -2.89 -5.04 -6.13
N LYS A 102 -3.62 -4.33 -7.02
CA LYS A 102 -3.14 -4.05 -8.38
C LYS A 102 -1.90 -3.17 -8.38
N ALA A 103 -1.92 -2.07 -7.61
CA ALA A 103 -0.77 -1.17 -7.48
C ALA A 103 0.46 -1.89 -6.87
N LEU A 104 0.23 -2.80 -5.91
CA LEU A 104 1.24 -3.68 -5.37
C LEU A 104 1.86 -4.58 -6.45
N PHE A 105 1.03 -5.24 -7.27
CA PHE A 105 1.53 -6.12 -8.33
C PHE A 105 2.37 -5.38 -9.35
N GLU A 106 1.96 -4.17 -9.76
CA GLU A 106 2.75 -3.32 -10.66
C GLU A 106 4.11 -2.95 -10.04
N SER A 107 4.16 -2.68 -8.72
CA SER A 107 5.41 -2.42 -7.98
C SER A 107 6.30 -3.67 -7.86
N ILE A 108 5.72 -4.85 -7.63
CA ILE A 108 6.44 -6.13 -7.60
C ILE A 108 6.99 -6.46 -8.97
N GLU A 109 6.21 -6.33 -10.03
CA GLU A 109 6.64 -6.59 -11.41
C GLU A 109 7.82 -5.68 -11.78
N ALA A 110 7.75 -4.40 -11.42
CA ALA A 110 8.86 -3.46 -11.60
C ALA A 110 10.13 -3.88 -10.83
N ASP A 111 10.02 -4.31 -9.57
CA ASP A 111 11.17 -4.82 -8.79
C ASP A 111 11.74 -6.12 -9.36
N GLN A 112 10.90 -7.04 -9.84
CA GLN A 112 11.33 -8.28 -10.48
C GLN A 112 12.06 -8.04 -11.82
N ILE A 113 11.60 -7.06 -12.60
CA ILE A 113 12.31 -6.59 -13.80
C ILE A 113 13.66 -5.98 -13.41
N ALA A 114 13.69 -5.11 -12.39
CA ALA A 114 14.92 -4.47 -11.92
C ALA A 114 15.96 -5.48 -11.39
N ARG A 115 15.50 -6.59 -10.79
CA ARG A 115 16.36 -7.70 -10.33
C ARG A 115 16.73 -8.70 -11.43
N GLY A 116 16.20 -8.53 -12.65
CA GLY A 116 16.45 -9.41 -13.80
C GLY A 116 15.80 -10.79 -13.71
N VAL A 117 14.82 -10.97 -12.81
CA VAL A 117 14.09 -12.24 -12.62
C VAL A 117 12.98 -12.39 -13.67
N LEU A 118 12.40 -11.27 -14.13
CA LEU A 118 11.44 -11.23 -15.23
C LEU A 118 12.04 -10.50 -16.44
N LYS A 119 11.85 -11.04 -17.65
CA LYS A 119 12.09 -10.28 -18.89
C LYS A 119 10.85 -9.41 -19.14
N GLY A 120 11.06 -8.12 -19.44
CA GLY A 120 9.97 -7.19 -19.71
C GLY A 120 9.05 -7.65 -20.85
N LYS A 121 7.83 -7.10 -20.91
CA LYS A 121 6.78 -7.47 -21.88
C LYS A 121 7.17 -7.36 -23.36
N ASP A 122 8.33 -6.80 -23.70
CA ASP A 122 8.87 -6.70 -25.06
C ASP A 122 9.84 -7.85 -25.43
N ALA A 123 9.89 -8.93 -24.64
CA ALA A 123 10.65 -10.13 -24.96
C ALA A 123 9.74 -11.27 -25.46
N ALA A 124 8.97 -11.02 -26.52
CA ALA A 124 8.36 -12.03 -27.39
C ALA A 124 8.23 -11.49 -28.82
#